data_AF-A0A6P9B6E8-F1
#
_entry.id   AF-A0A6P9B6E8-F1
#
_cell.length_a   1.000
_cell.length_b   1.000
_cell.length_c   1.000
_cell.angle_alpha   90.00
_cell.angle_beta   90.00
_cell.angle_gamma   90.00
#
_symmetry.space_group_name_H-M   'P 1'
#
loop_
_entity.id
_entity.type
_entity.pdbx_description
1 polymer ?
#
loop_
_entity_poly.entity_id
_entity_poly.type
_entity_poly.pdbx_seq_one_letter_code
_entity_poly.pdbx_strand_id
1 'polypeptide(L)'
;MASGGERPQSVDGANPGNPVFTCLANARALVTGTRLSAAVPLLYKTTASDYGALRPTSATAPCRFCPLESAFTARLAAAGPPQHNGINTGADHSPV
;
A
#
# COMPACT_ATOMS: atom_id res chain seq x y z
N MET A 1 -48.40 -0.16 -17.79
CA MET A 1 -47.76 -0.83 -16.63
C MET A 1 -46.60 0.04 -16.17
N ALA A 2 -46.64 0.44 -14.90
CA ALA A 2 -45.62 1.11 -14.07
C ALA A 2 -44.73 2.19 -14.73
N SER A 3 -45.21 3.44 -14.61
CA SER A 3 -44.39 4.66 -14.55
C SER A 3 -43.50 4.64 -13.30
N GLY A 4 -42.23 5.00 -13.45
CA GLY A 4 -41.29 5.11 -12.33
C GLY A 4 -40.00 5.82 -12.70
N GLY A 5 -40.10 6.94 -13.43
CA GLY A 5 -38.97 7.85 -13.61
C GLY A 5 -38.71 8.59 -12.29
N GLU A 6 -37.68 8.17 -11.55
CA GLU A 6 -37.21 8.89 -10.38
C GLU A 6 -36.58 10.21 -10.87
N ARG A 7 -37.40 11.27 -10.90
CA ARG A 7 -36.88 12.64 -11.04
C ARG A 7 -36.03 12.93 -9.81
N PRO A 8 -34.80 13.45 -9.94
CA PRO A 8 -34.16 14.09 -8.82
C PRO A 8 -35.10 15.21 -8.36
N GLN A 9 -35.63 15.09 -7.15
CA GLN A 9 -36.45 16.14 -6.55
C GLN A 9 -35.54 17.36 -6.39
N SER A 10 -35.71 18.32 -7.30
CA SER A 10 -35.16 19.67 -7.14
C SER A 10 -35.83 20.25 -5.90
N VAL A 11 -35.10 20.30 -4.79
CA VAL A 11 -35.49 21.11 -3.64
C VAL A 11 -35.19 22.55 -4.03
N ASP A 12 -36.15 23.14 -4.75
CA ASP A 12 -36.15 24.55 -5.08
C ASP A 12 -36.23 25.34 -3.76
N GLY A 13 -35.17 26.08 -3.44
CA GLY A 13 -35.26 27.20 -2.50
C GLY A 13 -34.62 27.06 -1.12
N ALA A 14 -33.73 26.11 -0.88
CA ALA A 14 -32.90 26.12 0.34
C ALA A 14 -31.43 26.17 -0.06
N ASN A 15 -30.71 27.25 0.28
CA ASN A 15 -29.25 27.19 0.38
C ASN A 15 -28.96 26.29 1.58
N PRO A 16 -28.59 25.01 1.38
CA PRO A 16 -28.49 24.08 2.49
C PRO A 16 -27.22 24.33 3.31
N GLY A 17 -26.48 25.41 3.04
CA GLY A 17 -25.19 25.67 3.65
C GLY A 17 -24.23 24.54 3.29
N ASN A 18 -23.86 23.72 4.28
CA ASN A 18 -22.97 22.59 4.07
C ASN A 18 -23.75 21.31 3.72
N PRO A 19 -23.73 20.84 2.46
CA PRO A 19 -24.47 19.66 2.02
C PRO A 19 -24.03 18.36 2.70
N VAL A 20 -22.85 18.34 3.34
CA VAL A 20 -22.37 17.19 4.13
C VAL A 20 -23.20 16.99 5.40
N PHE A 21 -23.72 18.07 6.00
CA PHE A 21 -24.47 18.01 7.26
C PHE A 21 -25.98 18.17 7.08
N THR A 22 -26.43 18.67 5.93
CA THR A 22 -27.86 18.94 5.69
C THR A 22 -28.62 17.71 5.16
N CYS A 23 -27.96 16.54 5.02
CA CYS A 23 -28.58 15.25 4.66
C CYS A 23 -29.45 15.25 3.38
N LEU A 24 -29.29 16.22 2.49
CA LEU A 24 -29.98 16.28 1.20
C LEU A 24 -29.33 15.36 0.15
N ALA A 25 -28.06 14.99 0.36
CA ALA A 25 -27.34 14.04 -0.48
C ALA A 25 -27.41 12.64 0.16
N ASN A 26 -27.57 11.60 -0.68
CA ASN A 26 -27.50 10.22 -0.22
C ASN A 26 -26.13 9.96 0.43
N ALA A 27 -26.11 9.69 1.74
CA ALA A 27 -24.88 9.51 2.51
C ALA A 27 -23.96 8.39 1.97
N ARG A 28 -24.53 7.39 1.28
CA ARG A 28 -23.73 6.33 0.62
C ARG A 28 -22.94 6.83 -0.59
N ALA A 29 -23.35 7.95 -1.20
CA ALA A 29 -22.64 8.58 -2.30
C ALA A 29 -21.52 9.52 -1.82
N LEU A 30 -21.52 9.91 -0.54
CA LEU A 30 -20.55 10.83 0.06
C LEU A 30 -19.32 10.07 0.58
N VAL A 31 -18.55 9.50 -0.35
CA VAL A 31 -17.33 8.76 -0.04
C VAL A 31 -16.09 9.48 -0.56
N THR A 32 -15.01 9.42 0.22
CA THR A 32 -13.66 9.87 -0.15
C THR A 32 -12.80 8.64 -0.41
N GLY A 33 -12.10 8.62 -1.53
CA GLY A 33 -11.16 7.56 -1.87
C GLY A 33 -10.40 7.90 -3.15
N THR A 34 -9.23 7.31 -3.31
CA THR A 34 -8.47 7.35 -4.58
C THR A 34 -8.56 5.98 -5.25
N ARG A 35 -8.08 5.83 -6.49
CA ARG A 35 -8.03 4.51 -7.15
C ARG A 35 -7.21 3.46 -6.39
N LEU A 36 -6.36 3.89 -5.44
CA LEU A 36 -5.45 3.03 -4.68
C LEU A 36 -5.87 2.86 -3.22
N SER A 37 -6.95 3.53 -2.78
CA SER A 37 -7.42 3.49 -1.39
C SER A 37 -8.89 3.11 -1.33
N ALA A 38 -9.30 2.44 -0.26
CA ALA A 38 -10.69 2.10 -0.03
C ALA A 38 -11.54 3.38 0.11
N ALA A 39 -12.75 3.35 -0.43
CA ALA A 39 -13.70 4.45 -0.29
C ALA A 39 -14.20 4.51 1.16
N VAL A 40 -13.93 5.62 1.85
CA VAL A 40 -14.35 5.87 3.23
C VAL A 40 -15.45 6.93 3.22
N PRO A 41 -16.60 6.73 3.90
CA PRO A 41 -17.62 7.76 3.98
C PRO A 41 -17.07 9.00 4.70
N LEU A 42 -17.38 10.19 4.19
CA LEU A 42 -16.82 11.45 4.68
C LEU A 42 -17.05 11.67 6.19
N LEU A 43 -18.19 11.22 6.71
CA LEU A 43 -18.55 11.33 8.14
C LEU A 43 -17.66 10.49 9.06
N TYR A 44 -17.00 9.46 8.53
CA TYR A 44 -16.12 8.56 9.29
C TYR A 44 -14.65 8.74 8.91
N LYS A 45 -14.30 9.85 8.24
CA LYS A 45 -12.92 10.13 7.85
C LYS A 45 -12.08 10.40 9.11
N THR A 46 -11.10 9.54 9.36
CA THR A 46 -10.10 9.71 10.45
C THR A 46 -8.77 10.19 9.88
N THR A 47 -7.86 10.66 10.74
CA THR A 47 -6.50 11.08 10.33
C THR A 47 -5.68 9.95 9.71
N ALA A 48 -5.97 8.69 10.07
CA ALA A 48 -5.33 7.53 9.44
C ALA A 48 -5.62 7.42 7.93
N SER A 49 -6.77 7.94 7.48
CA SER A 49 -7.14 7.96 6.06
C SER A 49 -6.30 8.92 5.21
N ASP A 50 -5.54 9.83 5.84
CA ASP A 50 -4.63 10.73 5.13
C ASP A 50 -3.32 10.02 4.72
N TYR A 51 -2.99 8.90 5.36
CA TYR A 51 -1.85 8.08 4.95
C TYR A 51 -2.10 7.49 3.55
N GLY A 52 -1.15 7.70 2.63
CA GLY A 52 -1.28 7.25 1.24
C GLY A 52 -2.30 8.04 0.40
N ALA A 53 -2.87 9.14 0.92
CA ALA A 53 -3.77 10.01 0.16
C ALA A 53 -3.05 10.76 -0.98
N LEU A 54 -1.76 11.06 -0.80
CA LEU A 54 -0.93 11.69 -1.82
C LEU A 54 -0.52 10.69 -2.89
N ARG A 55 -0.69 11.08 -4.15
CA ARG A 55 -0.23 10.28 -5.28
C ARG A 55 1.31 10.31 -5.33
N PRO A 56 1.99 9.16 -5.48
CA PRO A 56 3.42 9.16 -5.70
C PRO A 56 3.75 9.92 -6.98
N THR A 57 4.73 10.81 -6.91
CA THR A 57 5.25 11.57 -8.06
C THR A 57 6.71 11.21 -8.31
N SER A 58 7.21 11.45 -9.52
CA SER A 58 8.63 11.23 -9.84
C SER A 58 9.56 12.02 -8.92
N ALA A 59 9.14 13.21 -8.47
CA ALA A 59 9.88 14.03 -7.51
C ALA A 59 10.02 13.38 -6.12
N THR A 60 9.09 12.50 -5.74
CA THR A 60 9.13 11.75 -4.47
C THR A 60 9.92 10.44 -4.58
N ALA A 61 10.30 10.02 -5.78
CA ALA A 61 11.09 8.82 -5.97
C ALA A 61 12.58 9.08 -5.66
N PRO A 62 13.30 8.14 -5.04
CA PRO A 62 14.74 8.28 -4.87
C PRO A 62 15.46 8.24 -6.21
N CYS A 63 16.49 9.08 -6.40
CA CYS A 63 17.31 9.06 -7.61
C CYS A 63 18.13 7.77 -7.77
N ARG A 64 18.38 7.06 -6.66
CA ARG A 64 19.10 5.79 -6.66
C ARG A 64 18.55 4.88 -5.55
N PHE A 65 18.21 3.65 -5.92
CA PHE A 65 17.84 2.59 -4.98
C PHE A 65 18.91 1.50 -5.05
N CYS A 66 19.59 1.25 -3.92
CA CYS A 66 20.60 0.21 -3.81
C CYS A 66 20.04 -0.91 -2.91
N PRO A 67 19.31 -1.88 -3.46
CA PRO A 67 18.81 -2.99 -2.67
C PRO A 67 19.99 -3.80 -2.10
N LEU A 68 19.84 -4.27 -0.88
CA LEU A 68 20.80 -5.19 -0.30
C LEU A 68 20.56 -6.58 -0.87
N GLU A 69 21.49 -7.07 -1.70
CA GLU A 69 21.42 -8.41 -2.27
C GLU A 69 21.98 -9.43 -1.27
N SER A 70 21.11 -10.27 -0.72
CA SER A 70 21.48 -11.34 0.23
C SER A 70 21.40 -12.74 -0.38
N ALA A 71 21.22 -12.85 -1.71
CA ALA A 71 21.00 -14.12 -2.40
C ALA A 71 22.17 -15.12 -2.23
N PHE A 72 23.41 -14.63 -2.18
CA PHE A 72 24.57 -15.47 -1.89
C PHE A 72 24.53 -16.00 -0.45
N THR A 73 24.34 -15.11 0.53
CA THR A 73 24.30 -15.45 1.96
C THR A 73 23.13 -16.40 2.28
N ALA A 74 21.96 -16.19 1.67
CA ALA A 74 20.81 -17.06 1.83
C ALA A 74 21.09 -18.48 1.31
N ARG A 75 21.76 -18.61 0.16
CA ARG A 75 22.20 -19.91 -0.37
C ARG A 75 23.24 -20.57 0.53
N LEU A 76 24.19 -19.81 1.06
CA LEU A 76 25.19 -20.32 1.99
C LEU A 76 24.55 -20.82 3.29
N ALA A 77 23.60 -20.06 3.84
CA ALA A 77 22.85 -20.46 5.04
C ALA A 77 22.02 -21.73 4.81
N ALA A 78 21.41 -21.88 3.62
CA ALA A 78 20.66 -23.07 3.25
C ALA A 78 21.53 -24.33 3.10
N ALA A 79 22.82 -24.18 2.76
CA ALA A 79 23.76 -25.30 2.63
C ALA A 79 24.14 -25.92 3.99
N GLY A 80 23.85 -25.26 5.11
CA GLY A 80 24.17 -25.74 6.45
C GLY A 80 25.64 -25.54 6.84
N PRO A 81 26.00 -25.93 8.08
CA PRO A 81 27.37 -25.76 8.57
C PRO A 81 28.37 -26.62 7.78
N PRO A 82 29.60 -26.13 7.54
CA PRO A 82 30.62 -26.90 6.85
C PRO A 82 30.94 -28.17 7.64
N GLN A 83 30.93 -29.31 6.96
CA GLN A 83 31.33 -30.59 7.54
C GLN A 83 32.81 -30.86 7.25
N HIS A 84 33.60 -31.09 8.29
CA HIS A 84 35.03 -31.36 8.18
C HIS A 84 35.32 -32.87 8.13
N ASN A 85 34.82 -33.53 7.08
CA ASN A 85 34.94 -34.99 6.94
C ASN A 85 36.14 -35.41 6.04
N GLY A 86 37.13 -34.54 5.87
CA GLY A 86 38.31 -34.81 5.03
C GLY A 86 39.40 -35.58 5.80
N ILE A 87 40.13 -36.46 5.10
CA ILE A 87 41.38 -37.05 5.60
C ILE A 87 42.57 -36.21 5.14
N ASN A 88 43.62 -36.14 5.96
CA ASN A 88 44.85 -35.44 5.57
C ASN A 88 45.55 -36.22 4.46
N THR A 89 45.61 -35.65 3.27
CA THR A 89 46.34 -36.21 2.11
C THR A 89 47.60 -35.41 1.77
N GLY A 90 47.97 -34.45 2.62
CA GLY A 90 49.22 -33.70 2.45
C GLY A 90 50.40 -34.62 2.61
N ALA A 91 51.39 -34.51 1.71
CA ALA A 91 52.68 -35.15 1.91
C ALA A 91 53.43 -34.41 3.03
N ASP A 92 54.02 -35.16 3.96
CA ASP A 92 54.83 -34.55 5.01
C ASP A 92 56.03 -33.83 4.39
N HIS A 93 56.16 -32.54 4.70
CA HIS A 93 57.32 -31.76 4.28
C HIS A 93 58.54 -32.20 5.10
N SER A 94 59.63 -32.55 4.42
CA SER A 94 60.90 -32.87 5.08
C SER A 94 61.41 -31.63 5.83
N PRO A 95 61.90 -31.79 7.08
CA PRO A 95 62.57 -30.71 7.77
C PRO A 95 63.94 -30.52 7.09
N VAL A 96 64.03 -29.54 6.21
CA VAL A 96 65.31 -29.01 5.71
C VAL A 96 65.90 -28.11 6.79
#